data_AF-A0AAE0T292-F1
#
_entry.id   AF-A0AAE0T292-F1
#
_cell.length_a   1.000
_cell.length_b   1.000
_cell.length_c   1.000
_cell.angle_alpha   90.00
_cell.angle_beta   90.00
_cell.angle_gamma   90.00
#
_symmetry.space_group_name_H-M   'P 1'
#
loop_
_entity.id
_entity.type
_entity.pdbx_description
1 polymer ?
#
loop_
_entity_poly.entity_id
_entity_poly.type
_entity_poly.pdbx_seq_one_letter_code
_entity_poly.pdbx_strand_id
1 'polypeptide(L)'
;MYLNIACFNITFISCLTVTAPPSVPKKFFFSHIDDDLLVFGIEKGFNGGHEQTFIIEYKPFGMPEVVWSAILKINEKELDNPFSNGSYYINIPKIQGGQYGFRVYAENKKGNSFAIEGVHVEIKTSVPSPIIRDFPVEAVAGGVVGAIMVVIVIVVVAVVIKRQTLKTKMKSKHL
;
A
#
# COMPACT_ATOMS: atom_id res chain seq x y z
N MET A 1 -53.72 -52.88 25.91
CA MET A 1 -53.35 -52.36 24.57
C MET A 1 -52.55 -51.08 24.79
N TYR A 2 -51.21 -51.18 24.74
CA TYR A 2 -50.33 -50.04 25.01
C TYR A 2 -50.12 -49.26 23.72
N LEU A 3 -50.60 -48.00 23.70
CA LEU A 3 -50.39 -47.07 22.60
C LEU A 3 -48.98 -46.49 22.75
N ASN A 4 -48.05 -47.01 21.95
CA ASN A 4 -46.68 -46.53 21.88
C ASN A 4 -46.68 -45.25 21.03
N ILE A 5 -46.75 -44.08 21.66
CA ILE A 5 -46.64 -42.80 20.98
C ILE A 5 -45.16 -42.54 20.76
N ALA A 6 -44.71 -42.78 19.52
CA ALA A 6 -43.38 -42.36 19.10
C ALA A 6 -43.29 -40.83 19.19
N CYS A 7 -42.46 -40.32 20.10
CA CYS A 7 -42.05 -38.93 20.14
C CYS A 7 -41.29 -38.61 18.84
N PHE A 8 -42.00 -38.09 17.84
CA PHE A 8 -41.37 -37.42 16.71
C PHE A 8 -40.77 -36.11 17.21
N ASN A 9 -39.45 -36.09 17.42
CA ASN A 9 -38.69 -34.86 17.54
C ASN A 9 -38.72 -34.15 16.18
N ILE A 10 -39.74 -33.32 15.96
CA ILE A 10 -39.78 -32.37 14.84
C ILE A 10 -38.82 -31.25 15.23
N THR A 11 -37.54 -31.40 14.86
CA THR A 11 -36.61 -30.28 14.84
C THR A 11 -37.13 -29.30 13.78
N PHE A 12 -37.81 -28.24 14.22
CA PHE A 12 -38.08 -27.09 13.37
C PHE A 12 -36.73 -26.48 12.98
N ILE A 13 -36.17 -26.94 11.87
CA ILE A 13 -35.15 -26.21 11.15
C ILE A 13 -35.89 -25.01 10.56
N SER A 14 -36.02 -23.94 11.35
CA SER A 14 -36.39 -22.62 10.85
C SER A 14 -35.28 -22.19 9.91
N CYS A 15 -35.38 -22.64 8.67
CA CYS A 15 -34.56 -22.19 7.56
C CYS A 15 -34.95 -20.72 7.35
N LEU A 16 -34.23 -19.82 8.02
CA LEU A 16 -34.36 -18.37 7.84
C LEU A 16 -34.08 -18.10 6.36
N THR A 17 -35.14 -18.03 5.56
CA THR A 17 -35.03 -17.70 4.16
C THR A 17 -34.64 -16.23 4.08
N VAL A 18 -33.43 -15.97 3.58
CA VAL A 18 -32.97 -14.62 3.31
C VAL A 18 -33.90 -14.01 2.25
N THR A 19 -34.76 -13.07 2.65
CA THR A 19 -35.77 -12.44 1.79
C THR A 19 -35.35 -11.09 1.24
N ALA A 20 -34.34 -10.45 1.84
CA ALA A 20 -33.90 -9.10 1.50
C ALA A 20 -32.36 -8.99 1.36
N PRO A 21 -31.85 -7.92 0.71
CA PRO A 21 -30.44 -7.55 0.79
C PRO A 21 -29.98 -7.40 2.25
N PRO A 22 -28.67 -7.49 2.53
CA PRO A 22 -28.16 -7.32 3.87
C PRO A 22 -28.45 -5.92 4.42
N SER A 23 -28.55 -5.80 5.73
CA SER A 23 -28.52 -4.49 6.37
C SER A 23 -27.14 -3.86 6.21
N VAL A 24 -27.15 -2.54 6.14
CA VAL A 24 -25.94 -1.71 6.18
C VAL A 24 -25.09 -2.08 7.39
N PRO A 25 -23.76 -2.26 7.24
CA PRO A 25 -22.87 -2.43 8.38
C PRO A 25 -23.04 -1.24 9.35
N LYS A 26 -22.99 -1.49 10.66
CA LYS A 26 -23.28 -0.43 11.65
C LYS A 26 -22.11 0.52 11.80
N LYS A 27 -20.90 -0.02 11.76
CA LYS A 27 -19.65 0.71 11.97
C LYS A 27 -18.50 -0.09 11.37
N PHE A 28 -17.48 0.63 10.93
CA PHE A 28 -16.15 0.05 10.78
C PHE A 28 -15.10 0.97 11.41
N PHE A 29 -13.95 0.40 11.74
CA PHE A 29 -12.83 1.13 12.37
C PHE A 29 -11.50 0.43 12.09
N PHE A 30 -10.41 1.15 12.26
CA PHE A 30 -9.06 0.61 12.18
C PHE A 30 -8.55 0.42 13.60
N SER A 31 -8.14 -0.80 13.96
CA SER A 31 -7.57 -1.07 15.30
C SER A 31 -6.05 -0.96 15.31
N HIS A 32 -5.41 -1.26 14.18
CA HIS A 32 -3.97 -1.20 14.02
C HIS A 32 -3.61 -0.86 12.58
N ILE A 33 -2.63 0.02 12.42
CA ILE A 33 -2.10 0.47 11.13
C ILE A 33 -0.59 0.41 11.28
N ASP A 34 0.02 -0.63 10.72
CA ASP A 34 1.47 -0.79 10.62
C ASP A 34 1.88 -0.94 9.14
N ASP A 35 3.17 -0.93 8.87
CA ASP A 35 3.75 -0.93 7.52
C ASP A 35 3.34 -2.15 6.67
N ASP A 36 2.96 -3.25 7.34
CA ASP A 36 2.60 -4.53 6.74
C ASP A 36 1.21 -5.04 7.13
N LEU A 37 0.53 -4.39 8.09
CA LEU A 37 -0.73 -4.89 8.64
C LEU A 37 -1.73 -3.77 8.92
N LEU A 38 -2.85 -3.82 8.19
CA LEU A 38 -4.02 -2.98 8.44
C LEU A 38 -5.12 -3.86 9.03
N VAL A 39 -5.38 -3.68 10.33
CA VAL A 39 -6.40 -4.46 11.04
C VAL A 39 -7.72 -3.71 11.04
N PHE A 40 -8.68 -4.28 10.32
CA PHE A 40 -9.97 -3.69 10.02
C PHE A 40 -11.08 -4.30 10.86
N GLY A 41 -11.77 -3.49 11.67
CA GLY A 41 -12.91 -3.87 12.49
C GLY A 41 -14.24 -3.58 11.81
N ILE A 42 -15.18 -4.53 11.75
CA ILE A 42 -16.55 -4.32 11.24
C ILE A 42 -17.57 -4.74 12.29
N GLU A 43 -18.58 -3.89 12.56
CA GLU A 43 -19.78 -4.25 13.31
C GLU A 43 -20.95 -4.51 12.34
N LYS A 44 -21.52 -5.71 12.38
CA LYS A 44 -22.54 -6.12 11.41
C LYS A 44 -23.92 -5.49 11.67
N GLY A 45 -24.61 -5.15 10.59
CA GLY A 45 -26.06 -4.92 10.60
C GLY A 45 -26.82 -6.25 10.59
N PHE A 46 -27.94 -6.34 11.31
CA PHE A 46 -28.78 -7.54 11.33
C PHE A 46 -29.83 -7.48 10.20
N ASN A 47 -29.63 -8.26 9.12
CA ASN A 47 -30.70 -8.74 8.21
C ASN A 47 -30.25 -9.72 7.10
N GLY A 48 -28.99 -10.17 7.08
CA GLY A 48 -28.47 -11.03 5.99
C GLY A 48 -28.48 -12.54 6.23
N GLY A 49 -28.79 -13.00 7.46
CA GLY A 49 -28.46 -14.37 7.88
C GLY A 49 -26.94 -14.62 7.91
N HIS A 50 -26.51 -15.86 8.18
CA HIS A 50 -25.08 -16.24 8.23
C HIS A 50 -24.40 -16.34 6.83
N GLU A 51 -24.98 -15.78 5.77
CA GLU A 51 -24.55 -15.97 4.38
C GLU A 51 -24.27 -14.67 3.64
N GLN A 52 -23.74 -13.66 4.33
CA GLN A 52 -23.33 -12.40 3.69
C GLN A 52 -21.83 -12.35 3.45
N THR A 53 -21.44 -11.57 2.44
CA THR A 53 -20.05 -11.27 2.11
C THR A 53 -19.81 -9.79 2.38
N PHE A 54 -18.74 -9.46 3.10
CA PHE A 54 -18.33 -8.07 3.28
C PHE A 54 -17.39 -7.67 2.15
N ILE A 55 -17.65 -6.50 1.57
CA ILE A 55 -16.81 -5.90 0.53
C ILE A 55 -16.25 -4.61 1.11
N ILE A 56 -14.93 -4.53 1.11
CA ILE A 56 -14.18 -3.35 1.55
C ILE A 56 -13.61 -2.72 0.29
N GLU A 57 -13.86 -1.42 0.15
CA GLU A 57 -13.36 -0.61 -0.95
C GLU A 57 -12.56 0.57 -0.41
N TYR A 58 -11.61 1.03 -1.22
CA TYR A 58 -10.77 2.17 -0.91
C TYR A 58 -10.63 3.09 -2.13
N LYS A 59 -10.29 4.35 -1.85
CA LYS A 59 -9.91 5.33 -2.86
C LYS A 59 -8.82 6.26 -2.32
N PRO A 60 -7.86 6.71 -3.16
CA PRO A 60 -6.92 7.75 -2.76
C PRO A 60 -7.66 9.03 -2.34
N PHE A 61 -7.12 9.74 -1.35
CA PHE A 61 -7.67 11.02 -0.91
C PHE A 61 -7.70 12.03 -2.07
N GLY A 62 -8.80 12.77 -2.18
CA GLY A 62 -9.01 13.74 -3.27
C GLY A 62 -9.51 13.13 -4.60
N MET A 63 -9.66 11.80 -4.71
CA MET A 63 -10.28 11.18 -5.88
C MET A 63 -11.81 11.31 -5.85
N PRO A 64 -12.47 11.40 -7.03
CA PRO A 64 -13.92 11.48 -7.11
C PRO A 64 -14.60 10.20 -6.60
N GLU A 65 -15.84 10.34 -6.14
CA GLU A 65 -16.63 9.25 -5.53
C GLU A 65 -16.90 8.06 -6.46
N VAL A 66 -16.72 8.22 -7.77
CA VAL A 66 -16.91 7.14 -8.75
C VAL A 66 -15.70 6.19 -8.87
N VAL A 67 -14.57 6.47 -8.22
CA VAL A 67 -13.32 5.70 -8.38
C VAL A 67 -13.01 4.92 -7.11
N TRP A 68 -13.92 4.04 -6.71
CA TRP A 68 -13.67 3.07 -5.64
C TRP A 68 -13.07 1.80 -6.21
N SER A 69 -12.08 1.25 -5.51
CA SER A 69 -11.46 -0.04 -5.84
C SER A 69 -11.72 -1.04 -4.73
N ALA A 70 -12.16 -2.24 -5.08
CA ALA A 70 -12.30 -3.33 -4.12
C ALA A 70 -10.92 -3.82 -3.67
N ILE A 71 -10.68 -3.79 -2.37
CA ILE A 71 -9.44 -4.30 -1.77
C ILE A 71 -9.62 -5.72 -1.25
N LEU A 72 -10.81 -6.02 -0.71
CA LEU A 72 -11.08 -7.30 -0.10
C LEU A 72 -12.57 -7.64 -0.19
N LYS A 73 -12.83 -8.90 -0.49
CA LYS A 73 -14.16 -9.53 -0.47
C LYS A 73 -14.04 -10.78 0.38
N ILE A 74 -14.76 -10.82 1.51
CA ILE A 74 -14.66 -11.91 2.48
C ILE A 74 -16.03 -12.40 2.93
N ASN A 75 -16.24 -13.71 2.86
CA ASN A 75 -17.49 -14.29 3.31
C ASN A 75 -17.54 -14.28 4.85
N GLU A 76 -18.70 -13.99 5.46
CA GLU A 76 -18.84 -14.03 6.91
C GLU A 76 -18.51 -15.42 7.49
N LYS A 77 -18.72 -16.50 6.72
CA LYS A 77 -18.36 -17.87 7.13
C LYS A 77 -16.86 -18.11 7.19
N GLU A 78 -16.07 -17.30 6.49
CA GLU A 78 -14.59 -17.36 6.49
C GLU A 78 -14.00 -16.51 7.62
N LEU A 79 -14.84 -15.77 8.36
CA LEU A 79 -14.42 -14.99 9.51
C LEU A 79 -14.51 -15.85 10.77
N ASP A 80 -13.36 -16.36 11.21
CA ASP A 80 -13.26 -17.09 12.47
C ASP A 80 -13.51 -16.15 13.67
N ASN A 81 -14.30 -16.61 14.64
CA ASN A 81 -14.53 -15.99 15.96
C ASN A 81 -14.96 -14.51 15.93
N PRO A 82 -16.25 -14.19 15.71
CA PRO A 82 -16.76 -12.87 16.05
C PRO A 82 -16.46 -12.58 17.53
N PHE A 83 -16.03 -11.36 17.84
CA PHE A 83 -15.98 -10.89 19.22
C PHE A 83 -17.37 -11.00 19.84
N SER A 84 -17.46 -11.00 21.18
CA SER A 84 -18.73 -11.05 21.91
C SER A 84 -19.72 -9.93 21.52
N ASN A 85 -19.24 -8.84 20.93
CA ASN A 85 -20.04 -7.74 20.38
C ASN A 85 -20.47 -7.93 18.91
N GLY A 86 -20.13 -9.06 18.28
CA GLY A 86 -20.41 -9.33 16.87
C GLY A 86 -19.50 -8.59 15.88
N SER A 87 -18.35 -8.09 16.34
CA SER A 87 -17.34 -7.49 15.46
C SER A 87 -16.36 -8.51 14.90
N TYR A 88 -15.80 -8.22 13.72
CA TYR A 88 -14.76 -9.02 13.07
C TYR A 88 -13.50 -8.19 12.85
N TYR A 89 -12.32 -8.79 13.03
CA TYR A 89 -11.06 -8.21 12.57
C TYR A 89 -10.59 -8.88 11.29
N ILE A 90 -10.21 -8.07 10.32
CA ILE A 90 -9.82 -8.53 8.99
C ILE A 90 -8.47 -7.90 8.65
N ASN A 91 -7.54 -8.74 8.19
CA ASN A 91 -6.27 -8.27 7.68
C ASN A 91 -6.46 -7.82 6.23
N ILE A 92 -6.27 -6.54 5.99
CA ILE A 92 -6.33 -5.98 4.64
C ILE A 92 -4.95 -6.15 3.97
N PRO A 93 -4.88 -6.65 2.71
CA PRO A 93 -3.64 -6.76 1.96
C PRO A 93 -2.90 -5.42 1.86
N LYS A 94 -1.57 -5.49 1.78
CA LYS A 94 -0.71 -4.31 1.76
C LYS A 94 -1.09 -3.36 0.62
N ILE A 95 -1.43 -2.13 1.00
CA ILE A 95 -1.55 -0.98 0.11
C ILE A 95 -0.37 -0.04 0.33
N GLN A 96 -0.01 0.70 -0.72
CA GLN A 96 1.07 1.69 -0.62
C GLN A 96 0.72 2.73 0.44
N GLY A 97 1.72 3.28 1.11
CA GLY A 97 1.46 4.37 2.05
C GLY A 97 0.93 5.61 1.32
N GLY A 98 0.05 6.32 2.02
CA GLY A 98 -0.73 7.41 1.46
C GLY A 98 -2.01 7.64 2.26
N GLN A 99 -2.78 8.65 1.84
CA GLN A 99 -4.07 8.95 2.44
C GLN A 99 -5.20 8.33 1.62
N TYR A 100 -6.10 7.62 2.29
CA TYR A 100 -7.18 6.88 1.65
C TYR A 100 -8.51 7.11 2.36
N GLY A 101 -9.59 7.15 1.57
CA GLY A 101 -10.95 6.94 2.06
C GLY A 101 -11.32 5.47 1.94
N PHE A 102 -12.13 4.98 2.87
CA PHE A 102 -12.61 3.60 2.89
C PHE A 102 -14.13 3.56 2.96
N ARG A 103 -14.71 2.53 2.37
CA ARG A 103 -16.12 2.20 2.55
C ARG A 103 -16.35 0.70 2.61
N VAL A 104 -17.45 0.33 3.24
CA VAL A 104 -17.83 -1.07 3.44
C VAL A 104 -19.31 -1.24 3.16
N TYR A 105 -19.65 -2.31 2.45
CA TYR A 105 -21.01 -2.80 2.32
C TYR A 105 -21.03 -4.32 2.42
N ALA A 106 -22.22 -4.88 2.58
CA ALA A 106 -22.45 -6.31 2.58
C ALA A 106 -23.25 -6.73 1.35
N GLU A 107 -22.95 -7.91 0.81
CA GLU A 107 -23.63 -8.53 -0.32
C GLU A 107 -24.20 -9.89 0.09
N ASN A 108 -25.39 -10.22 -0.40
CA ASN A 108 -25.92 -11.58 -0.40
C ASN A 108 -26.63 -11.86 -1.73
N LYS A 109 -27.25 -13.04 -1.86
CA LYS A 109 -28.01 -13.45 -3.06
C LYS A 109 -29.18 -12.52 -3.44
N LYS A 110 -29.59 -11.61 -2.57
CA LYS A 110 -30.68 -10.65 -2.80
C LYS A 110 -30.16 -9.27 -3.22
N GLY A 111 -28.87 -9.01 -3.11
CA GLY A 111 -28.22 -7.77 -3.54
C GLY A 111 -27.28 -7.20 -2.49
N ASN A 112 -27.01 -5.90 -2.62
CA ASN A 112 -26.07 -5.16 -1.80
C ASN A 112 -26.79 -4.29 -0.77
N SER A 113 -26.20 -4.16 0.41
CA SER A 113 -26.55 -3.10 1.34
C SER A 113 -26.08 -1.74 0.81
N PHE A 114 -26.56 -0.64 1.40
CA PHE A 114 -25.84 0.62 1.29
C PHE A 114 -24.44 0.50 1.90
N ALA A 115 -23.52 1.33 1.43
CA ALA A 115 -22.17 1.41 1.97
C ALA A 115 -22.13 2.40 3.14
N ILE A 116 -21.35 2.06 4.17
CA ILE A 116 -20.86 3.04 5.13
C ILE A 116 -19.50 3.51 4.65
N GLU A 117 -19.33 4.82 4.53
CA GLU A 117 -18.05 5.45 4.27
C GLU A 117 -17.44 5.89 5.60
N GLY A 118 -16.12 5.79 5.72
CA GLY A 118 -15.43 6.14 6.95
C GLY A 118 -14.19 6.99 6.74
N VAL A 119 -13.62 7.33 7.88
CA VAL A 119 -12.62 8.37 8.10
C VAL A 119 -11.36 8.14 7.25
N HIS A 120 -10.79 9.24 6.78
CA HIS A 120 -9.52 9.27 6.06
C HIS A 120 -8.42 8.64 6.90
N VAL A 121 -7.75 7.63 6.35
CA VAL A 121 -6.61 6.97 7.00
C VAL A 121 -5.34 7.31 6.25
N GLU A 122 -4.33 7.73 7.00
CA GLU A 122 -2.96 7.82 6.51
C GLU A 122 -2.22 6.52 6.83
N ILE A 123 -1.78 5.84 5.79
CA ILE A 123 -0.98 4.62 5.89
C ILE A 123 0.47 5.05 5.74
N LYS A 124 1.27 4.77 6.77
CA LYS A 124 2.71 5.02 6.72
C LYS A 124 3.36 3.91 5.91
N THR A 125 4.29 4.30 5.05
CA THR A 125 5.24 3.36 4.46
C THR A 125 6.47 3.38 5.36
N SER A 126 6.98 2.22 5.81
CA SER A 126 8.42 2.10 6.08
C SER A 126 9.12 2.24 4.76
N VAL A 127 9.35 3.48 4.35
CA VAL A 127 10.56 3.73 3.60
C VAL A 127 11.65 3.32 4.58
N PRO A 128 12.45 2.25 4.32
CA PRO A 128 13.67 2.12 5.08
C PRO A 128 14.32 3.48 4.96
N SER A 129 14.57 4.17 6.09
CA SER A 129 15.24 5.46 6.10
C SER A 129 16.31 5.39 5.03
N PRO A 130 16.38 6.35 4.08
CA PRO A 130 17.38 6.26 3.03
C PRO A 130 18.65 5.91 3.76
N ILE A 131 19.25 4.76 3.42
CA ILE A 131 20.55 4.41 3.96
C ILE A 131 21.34 5.61 3.51
N ILE A 132 21.61 6.52 4.45
CA ILE A 132 22.67 7.49 4.31
C ILE A 132 23.85 6.56 4.28
N ARG A 133 24.13 6.04 3.08
CA ARG A 133 25.48 5.75 2.70
C ARG A 133 26.06 7.13 2.89
N ASP A 134 26.70 7.31 4.04
CA ASP A 134 27.85 8.17 4.14
C ASP A 134 28.72 7.71 2.98
N PHE A 135 28.43 8.25 1.79
CA PHE A 135 29.44 8.42 0.81
C PHE A 135 30.46 9.22 1.61
N PRO A 136 31.66 8.67 1.88
CA PRO A 136 32.73 9.53 2.35
C PRO A 136 32.71 10.71 1.39
N VAL A 137 32.60 11.91 1.94
CA VAL A 137 32.75 13.15 1.18
C VAL A 137 34.21 13.20 0.77
N GLU A 138 34.59 12.35 -0.16
CA GLU A 138 35.90 12.30 -0.76
C GLU A 138 35.69 12.33 -2.27
N ALA A 139 36.00 13.51 -2.80
CA ALA A 139 36.48 13.73 -4.15
C ALA A 139 35.45 13.75 -5.28
N VAL A 140 34.40 14.58 -5.16
CA VAL A 140 33.90 15.34 -6.33
C VAL A 140 34.63 16.70 -6.41
N ALA A 141 35.95 16.66 -6.27
CA ALA A 141 36.87 17.78 -6.48
C ALA A 141 37.99 17.42 -7.49
N GLY A 142 37.82 16.35 -8.27
CA GLY A 142 38.82 15.88 -9.24
C GLY A 142 38.60 16.34 -10.69
N GLY A 143 37.36 16.70 -11.07
CA GLY A 143 37.03 16.95 -12.48
C GLY A 143 37.60 18.25 -13.05
N VAL A 144 37.53 19.35 -12.29
CA VAL A 144 37.96 20.68 -12.78
C VAL A 144 39.48 20.87 -12.57
N VAL A 145 40.03 20.39 -11.46
CA VAL A 145 41.47 20.52 -11.16
C VAL A 145 42.31 19.64 -12.08
N GLY A 146 41.83 18.42 -12.42
CA GLY A 146 42.51 17.54 -13.37
C GLY A 146 42.59 18.14 -14.79
N ALA A 147 41.49 18.74 -15.28
CA ALA A 147 41.47 19.39 -16.58
C ALA A 147 42.42 20.59 -16.65
N ILE A 148 42.46 21.42 -15.60
CA ILE A 148 43.36 22.59 -15.54
C ILE A 148 44.83 22.15 -15.55
N MET A 149 45.19 21.10 -14.80
CA MET A 149 46.57 20.61 -14.77
C MET A 149 47.03 20.05 -16.11
N VAL A 150 46.16 19.33 -16.83
CA VAL A 150 46.49 18.81 -18.18
C VAL A 150 46.73 19.96 -19.17
N VAL A 151 45.92 21.01 -19.13
CA VAL A 151 46.11 22.19 -20.00
C VAL A 151 47.43 22.90 -19.70
N ILE A 152 47.79 23.08 -18.42
CA ILE A 152 49.06 23.72 -18.04
C ILE A 152 50.26 22.90 -18.55
N VAL A 153 50.24 21.57 -18.38
CA VAL A 153 51.32 20.70 -18.86
C VAL A 153 51.48 20.79 -20.39
N ILE A 154 50.37 20.78 -21.14
CA ILE A 154 50.39 20.91 -22.61
C ILE A 154 51.02 22.25 -23.03
N VAL A 155 50.63 23.35 -22.38
CA VAL A 155 51.18 24.68 -22.68
C VAL A 155 52.69 24.74 -22.40
N VAL A 156 53.14 24.19 -21.26
CA VAL A 156 54.57 24.16 -20.89
C VAL A 156 55.37 23.34 -21.90
N VAL A 157 54.89 22.16 -22.28
CA VAL A 157 55.54 21.31 -23.27
C VAL A 157 55.64 22.02 -24.62
N ALA A 158 54.56 22.67 -25.08
CA ALA A 158 54.57 23.45 -26.33
C ALA A 158 55.59 24.60 -26.29
N VAL A 159 55.71 25.31 -25.16
CA VAL A 159 56.68 26.39 -24.98
C VAL A 159 58.12 25.86 -25.00
N VAL A 160 58.38 24.72 -24.35
CA VAL A 160 59.72 24.09 -24.34
C VAL A 160 60.12 23.66 -25.75
N ILE A 161 59.22 22.99 -26.49
CA ILE A 161 59.47 22.58 -27.89
C ILE A 161 59.73 23.80 -28.77
N LYS A 162 58.93 24.88 -28.62
CA LYS A 162 59.13 26.13 -29.37
C LYS A 162 60.46 26.80 -29.04
N ARG A 163 60.88 26.81 -27.77
CA ARG A 163 62.20 27.36 -27.37
C ARG A 163 63.36 26.52 -27.93
N GLN A 164 63.24 25.20 -27.93
CA GLN A 164 64.29 24.33 -28.47
C GLN A 164 64.43 24.48 -29.99
N THR A 165 63.30 24.54 -30.72
CA THR A 165 63.31 24.77 -32.17
C THR A 165 63.86 26.15 -32.57
N LEU A 166 63.65 27.18 -31.74
CA LEU A 166 64.28 28.49 -31.93
C LEU A 166 65.79 28.46 -31.66
N LYS A 167 66.24 27.72 -30.64
CA LYS A 167 67.68 27.56 -30.36
C LYS A 167 68.42 26.79 -31.44
N THR A 168 67.81 25.75 -32.03
CA THR A 168 68.42 25.02 -33.16
C THR A 168 68.45 25.84 -34.44
N LYS A 169 67.40 26.65 -34.72
CA LYS A 169 67.44 27.59 -35.85
C LYS A 169 68.50 28.69 -35.72
N MET A 170 68.81 29.15 -34.50
CA MET A 170 69.87 30.14 -34.29
C MET A 170 71.28 29.55 -34.41
N LYS A 171 71.50 28.29 -34.03
CA LYS A 171 72.79 27.60 -34.27
C LYS A 171 73.05 27.31 -35.76
N SER A 172 72.01 27.12 -36.56
CA SER A 172 72.12 26.88 -38.01
C SER A 172 72.47 28.13 -38.84
N LYS A 173 72.48 29.33 -38.26
CA LYS A 173 72.80 30.58 -38.97
C LYS A 173 74.24 31.08 -38.76
N HIS A 174 75.06 30.32 -38.04
CA HIS A 174 76.47 30.64 -37.75
C HIS A 174 77.46 29.55 -38.21
N LEU A 175 77.02 28.71 -39.15
CA LEU A 175 77.87 27.78 -39.90
C LEU A 175 77.76 28.11 -41.39
#